data_AF-A0A370H4Q4-F1
#
_entry.id   AF-A0A370H4Q4-F1
#
_cell.length_a   1.000
_cell.length_b   1.000
_cell.length_c   1.000
_cell.angle_alpha   90.00
_cell.angle_beta   90.00
_cell.angle_gamma   90.00
#
_symmetry.space_group_name_H-M   'P 1'
#
loop_
_entity.id
_entity.type
_entity.pdbx_description
1 polymer ?
#
loop_
_entity_poly.entity_id
_entity_poly.type
_entity_poly.pdbx_seq_one_letter_code
_entity_poly.pdbx_strand_id
1 'polypeptide(L)' 'IYGIYSNDVEESVIEGHVSKLRKKLRARLGHDPIEAKRYIGYTFVG' A
#
# COMPACT_ATOMS: atom_id res chain seq x y z
N ILE A 1 7.58 0.12 -10.84
CA ILE A 1 8.08 1.42 -11.36
C ILE A 1 7.50 2.51 -10.47
N TYR A 2 8.18 2.79 -9.35
CA TYR A 2 7.88 3.95 -8.50
C TYR A 2 9.05 4.95 -8.48
N GLY A 3 10.27 4.51 -8.82
CA GLY A 3 11.48 5.31 -8.76
C GLY A 3 11.65 6.45 -9.78
N ILE A 4 10.60 6.85 -10.51
CA ILE A 4 10.67 7.95 -11.50
C ILE A 4 9.82 9.16 -11.09
N TYR A 5 8.99 9.06 -10.04
CA TYR A 5 8.13 10.18 -9.57
C TYR A 5 8.24 10.49 -8.07
N SER A 6 9.23 9.94 -7.36
CA SER A 6 9.33 10.02 -5.89
C SER A 6 10.18 11.19 -5.38
N ASN A 7 9.96 12.42 -5.86
CA ASN A 7 10.69 13.58 -5.33
C ASN A 7 9.88 14.56 -4.47
N ASP A 8 8.56 14.37 -4.30
CA ASP A 8 7.71 15.31 -3.53
C ASP A 8 6.83 14.67 -2.42
N VAL A 9 6.77 13.34 -2.31
CA VAL A 9 5.89 12.67 -1.34
C VAL A 9 6.69 11.75 -0.44
N GLU A 10 6.63 12.02 0.87
CA GLU A 10 7.26 11.17 1.88
C GLU A 10 6.66 9.76 1.88
N GLU A 11 7.52 8.75 2.10
CA GLU A 11 7.12 7.35 2.18
C GLU A 11 6.07 7.11 3.28
N SER A 12 6.18 7.86 4.39
CA SER A 12 5.22 7.88 5.50
C SER A 12 3.78 8.17 5.04
N VAL A 13 3.60 9.02 4.03
CA VAL A 13 2.29 9.36 3.46
C VAL A 13 1.72 8.16 2.72
N ILE A 14 2.55 7.48 1.92
CA ILE A 14 2.15 6.28 1.17
C ILE A 14 1.74 5.18 2.15
N GLU A 15 2.55 4.91 3.16
CA GLU A 15 2.27 3.94 4.22
C GLU A 15 0.96 4.23 4.96
N GLY A 16 0.71 5.51 5.25
CA GLY A 16 -0.52 5.97 5.89
C GLY A 16 -1.76 5.70 5.03
N HIS A 17 -1.69 5.93 3.73
CA HIS A 17 -2.79 5.65 2.80
C HIS A 17 -3.04 4.16 2.63
N VAL A 18 -1.98 3.36 2.47
CA VAL A 18 -2.08 1.91 2.36
C VAL A 18 -2.66 1.30 3.63
N SER A 19 -2.26 1.79 4.81
CA SER A 19 -2.84 1.36 6.09
C SER A 19 -4.35 1.64 6.16
N LYS A 20 -4.81 2.82 5.72
CA LYS A 20 -6.24 3.15 5.66
C LYS A 20 -6.99 2.23 4.69
N LEU A 21 -6.40 1.94 3.53
CA LEU A 21 -6.99 1.03 2.54
C LEU A 21 -7.11 -0.40 3.08
N ARG A 22 -6.02 -0.95 3.65
CA ARG A 22 -6.00 -2.28 4.28
C ARG A 22 -7.10 -2.45 5.32
N LYS A 23 -7.31 -1.45 6.19
CA LYS A 23 -8.39 -1.47 7.19
C LYS A 23 -9.77 -1.62 6.54
N LYS A 24 -10.05 -0.84 5.49
CA LYS A 24 -11.33 -0.89 4.77
C LYS A 24 -11.53 -2.21 4.03
N LEU A 25 -10.47 -2.75 3.40
CA LEU A 25 -10.53 -4.00 2.66
C LEU A 25 -10.71 -5.20 3.60
N ARG A 26 -9.96 -5.27 4.70
CA ARG A 26 -10.13 -6.31 5.72
C ARG A 26 -11.55 -6.34 6.30
N ALA A 27 -12.14 -5.16 6.54
CA ALA A 27 -13.52 -5.06 7.04
C ALA A 27 -14.57 -5.59 6.03
N ARG A 28 -14.29 -5.54 4.73
CA ARG A 28 -15.23 -5.99 3.67
C ARG A 28 -14.99 -7.42 3.21
N LEU A 29 -13.73 -7.85 3.13
CA LEU A 29 -13.31 -9.12 2.53
C LEU A 29 -12.97 -10.19 3.59
N GLY A 30 -12.78 -9.80 4.86
CA GLY A 30 -12.40 -10.71 5.94
C GLY A 30 -10.92 -11.10 5.97
N HIS A 31 -10.12 -10.71 4.96
CA HIS A 31 -8.67 -10.91 4.92
C HIS A 31 -7.93 -9.66 4.42
N ASP A 32 -6.60 -9.67 4.53
CA ASP A 32 -5.75 -8.63 3.92
C ASP A 32 -5.39 -9.01 2.49
N PRO A 33 -5.88 -8.27 1.47
CA PRO A 33 -5.55 -8.55 0.08
C PRO A 33 -4.36 -7.72 -0.41
N ILE A 34 -3.58 -7.07 0.46
CA ILE A 34 -2.44 -6.25 0.01
C ILE A 34 -1.14 -6.93 0.43
N GLU A 35 -0.31 -7.30 -0.52
CA GLU A 35 1.08 -7.74 -0.30
C GLU A 35 2.02 -6.53 -0.30
N ALA A 36 2.99 -6.51 0.62
CA ALA A 36 4.06 -5.51 0.65
C ALA A 36 5.38 -6.20 0.28
N LYS A 37 6.03 -5.72 -0.78
CA LYS A 37 7.35 -6.19 -1.22
C LYS A 37 8.37 -5.12 -0.93
N ARG A 38 9.33 -5.46 -0.05
CA ARG A 38 10.43 -4.56 0.32
C ARG A 38 11.11 -4.04 -0.95
N TYR A 39 11.32 -2.72 -1.01
CA TYR A 39 11.93 -2.02 -2.15
C TYR A 39 11.14 -2.03 -3.48
N ILE A 40 9.97 -2.67 -3.55
CA ILE A 40 9.14 -2.75 -4.76
C ILE A 40 7.82 -1.98 -4.57
N GLY A 41 7.24 -2.05 -3.37
CA GLY A 41 6.00 -1.36 -3.01
C GLY A 41 4.89 -2.33 -2.61
N TYR A 42 3.65 -1.96 -2.93
CA TYR A 42 2.45 -2.71 -2.54
C TYR A 42 1.75 -3.30 -3.76
N THR A 43 1.11 -4.46 -3.60
CA THR A 43 0.37 -5.14 -4.67
C THR A 43 -0.93 -5.71 -4.13
N PHE A 44 -2.02 -5.58 -4.88
CA PHE A 44 -3.28 -6.24 -4.54
C PHE A 44 -3.22 -7.72 -4.97
N VAL A 45 -3.53 -8.60 -4.03
CA VAL A 45 -3.65 -10.06 -4.15
C VAL A 45 -5.05 -10.44 -3.66
N GLY A 46 -5.96 -10.62 -4.60
CA GLY A 46 -7.36 -10.96 -4.34
C GLY A 46 -7.86 -12.01 -5.31
#